data_AF-A0A6M8EVW0-F1
#
_entry.id   AF-A0A6M8EVW0-F1
#
_cell.length_a   1.000
_cell.length_b   1.000
_cell.length_c   1.000
_cell.angle_alpha   90.00
_cell.angle_beta   90.00
_cell.angle_gamma   90.00
#
_symmetry.space_group_name_H-M   'P 1'
#
loop_
_entity.id
_entity.type
_entity.pdbx_description
1 polymer ?
#
loop_
_entity_poly.entity_id
_entity_poly.type
_entity_poly.pdbx_seq_one_letter_code
_entity_poly.pdbx_strand_id
1 'polypeptide(L)' 'MEELIISKEDLVQFFETQKIVDTGRSWLMEGKVVEIIALHDIEPKFLQDVSNAKFYKLIIKGNK' A
#
# COMPACT_ATOMS: atom_id res chain seq x y z
N MET A 1 4.13 7.96 -13.99
CA MET A 1 3.85 6.98 -12.93
C MET A 1 4.51 7.51 -11.69
N GLU A 2 3.75 7.68 -10.62
CA GLU A 2 4.28 8.15 -9.33
C GLU A 2 4.32 6.94 -8.38
N GLU A 3 5.46 6.75 -7.73
CA GLU A 3 5.68 5.66 -6.77
C GLU A 3 5.96 6.28 -5.41
N LEU A 4 5.22 5.84 -4.38
CA LEU A 4 5.37 6.33 -3.01
C LEU A 4 5.61 5.15 -2.08
N ILE A 5 6.70 5.17 -1.33
CA ILE A 5 6.96 4.16 -0.29
C ILE A 5 6.55 4.79 1.04
N ILE A 6 5.68 4.12 1.77
CA ILE A 6 5.13 4.59 3.03
C ILE A 6 5.17 3.48 4.08
N SER A 7 5.04 3.86 5.35
CA SER A 7 4.96 2.88 6.44
C SER A 7 3.55 2.29 6.56
N LYS A 8 3.41 1.22 7.35
CA LYS A 8 2.08 0.68 7.71
C LYS A 8 1.16 1.75 8.30
N GLU A 9 1.70 2.58 9.18
CA GLU A 9 0.95 3.61 9.91
C GLU A 9 0.41 4.68 8.94
N ASP A 10 1.26 5.13 8.01
CA ASP A 10 0.84 6.05 6.94
C ASP A 10 -0.22 5.42 6.03
N LEU A 11 -0.09 4.13 5.72
CA LEU A 11 -1.07 3.45 4.87
C LEU A 11 -2.44 3.40 5.56
N VAL A 12 -2.46 3.04 6.84
CA VAL A 12 -3.68 3.04 7.66
C VAL A 12 -4.27 4.45 7.71
N GLN A 13 -3.46 5.48 7.94
CA GLN A 13 -3.90 6.89 7.90
C GLN A 13 -4.54 7.25 6.56
N PHE A 14 -4.00 6.77 5.42
CA PHE A 14 -4.60 7.03 4.11
C PHE A 14 -5.95 6.35 3.89
N PHE A 15 -6.17 5.17 4.47
CA PHE A 15 -7.48 4.53 4.49
C PHE A 15 -8.44 5.23 5.45
N GLU A 16 -8.00 5.60 6.65
CA GLU A 16 -8.82 6.33 7.64
C GLU A 16 -9.27 7.70 7.13
N THR A 17 -8.38 8.42 6.45
CA THR A 17 -8.68 9.72 5.83
C THR A 17 -9.45 9.60 4.51
N GLN A 18 -9.81 8.38 4.09
CA GLN A 18 -10.46 8.08 2.81
C GLN A 18 -9.71 8.64 1.59
N LYS A 19 -8.40 8.88 1.75
CA LYS A 19 -7.54 9.30 0.64
C LYS A 19 -7.37 8.15 -0.35
N ILE A 20 -7.31 6.92 0.18
CA ILE A 20 -7.38 5.68 -0.57
C ILE A 20 -8.73 5.02 -0.30
N VAL A 21 -9.46 4.72 -1.37
CA VAL A 21 -10.76 4.05 -1.32
C VAL A 21 -10.64 2.68 -1.96
N ASP A 22 -11.08 1.65 -1.24
CA ASP A 22 -11.21 0.30 -1.78
C ASP A 22 -12.47 0.21 -2.65
N THR A 23 -12.30 -0.19 -3.91
CA THR A 23 -13.42 -0.41 -4.84
C THR A 23 -13.77 -1.90 -5.01
N GLY A 24 -13.21 -2.77 -4.17
CA GLY A 24 -13.35 -4.23 -4.24
C GLY A 24 -12.51 -4.92 -5.33
N ARG A 25 -11.97 -4.17 -6.30
CA ARG A 25 -11.04 -4.69 -7.33
C ARG A 25 -9.71 -3.95 -7.38
N SER A 26 -9.70 -2.69 -6.96
CA SER A 26 -8.52 -1.85 -7.00
C SER A 26 -8.66 -0.74 -5.96
N TRP A 27 -7.53 -0.14 -5.61
CA TRP A 27 -7.53 1.03 -4.76
C TRP A 27 -7.58 2.29 -5.62
N LEU A 28 -8.38 3.26 -5.21
CA LEU A 28 -8.48 4.57 -5.85
C LEU A 28 -7.96 5.64 -4.92
N MET A 29 -7.06 6.47 -5.43
CA MET A 29 -6.56 7.66 -4.73
C MET A 29 -6.78 8.87 -5.63
N GLU A 30 -7.64 9.80 -5.19
CA GLU A 30 -8.02 11.00 -5.96
C GLU A 30 -8.47 10.69 -7.41
N GLY A 31 -9.19 9.58 -7.60
CA GLY A 31 -9.67 9.13 -8.92
C GLY A 31 -8.62 8.44 -9.79
N LYS A 32 -7.41 8.21 -9.29
CA LYS A 32 -6.36 7.41 -9.96
C LYS A 32 -6.30 6.01 -9.34
N VAL A 33 -6.03 5.00 -10.17
CA VAL A 33 -5.82 3.64 -9.68
C VAL A 33 -4.47 3.56 -8.97
N VAL A 34 -4.48 2.96 -7.79
CA VAL A 34 -3.31 2.72 -6.96
C VAL A 34 -3.14 1.23 -6.73
N GLU A 35 -1.91 0.77 -6.87
CA GLU A 35 -1.48 -0.57 -6.44
C GLU A 35 -0.67 -0.46 -5.15
N ILE A 36 -1.01 -1.28 -4.16
CA ILE A 36 -0.29 -1.37 -2.89
C ILE A 36 0.51 -2.67 -2.89
N ILE A 37 1.82 -2.57 -2.72
CA ILE A 37 2.74 -3.70 -2.65
C ILE A 37 3.38 -3.70 -1.26
N ALA A 38 3.15 -4.76 -0.49
CA ALA A 38 3.76 -4.90 0.83
C ALA A 38 5.24 -5.29 0.70
N LEU A 39 6.15 -4.46 1.23
CA LEU A 39 7.57 -4.73 1.28
C LEU A 39 7.90 -5.40 2.62
N HIS A 40 8.20 -6.70 2.56
CA HIS A 40 8.66 -7.48 3.70
C HIS A 40 10.15 -7.75 3.55
N ASP A 41 10.95 -7.18 4.45
CA ASP A 41 12.39 -7.46 4.56
C ASP A 41 12.58 -8.49 5.68
N ILE A 42 12.11 -9.72 5.45
CA ILE A 42 12.20 -10.80 6.44
C ILE A 42 12.88 -12.00 5.79
N GLU A 43 14.03 -12.39 6.33
CA GLU A 43 14.64 -13.68 6.03
C GLU A 43 13.67 -14.82 6.36
N PRO A 44 13.56 -15.85 5.51
CA PRO A 44 12.57 -16.94 5.67
C PRO A 44 12.70 -17.74 6.98
N LYS A 45 13.75 -17.51 7.77
CA LYS A 45 14.00 -18.12 9.08
C LYS A 45 13.09 -17.60 10.21
N PHE A 46 12.43 -16.44 10.02
CA PHE A 46 11.57 -15.79 11.02
C PHE A 46 10.10 -15.72 10.57
N LEU A 47 9.65 -16.67 9.75
CA LEU A 47 8.32 -16.76 9.13
C LEU A 47 7.12 -16.82 10.10
N GLN A 48 7.34 -16.71 11.43
CA GLN A 48 6.25 -16.63 12.40
C GLN A 48 5.53 -15.26 12.39
N ASP A 49 6.18 -14.21 11.88
CA ASP A 49 5.67 -12.82 11.93
C ASP A 49 5.34 -12.26 10.53
N VAL A 50 4.67 -13.07 9.70
CA VAL A 50 4.19 -12.70 8.34
C VAL A 50 3.25 -11.47 8.29
N SER A 51 2.85 -10.94 9.45
CA SER A 51 1.96 -9.77 9.59
C SER A 51 2.70 -8.43 9.71
N ASN A 52 4.04 -8.43 9.70
CA ASN A 52 4.87 -7.27 10.06
C ASN A 52 5.59 -6.62 8.86
N ALA A 53 4.90 -6.43 7.73
CA ALA A 53 5.38 -5.50 6.70
C ALA A 53 5.52 -4.10 7.31
N LYS A 54 6.78 -3.64 7.42
CA LYS A 54 7.08 -2.30 7.91
C LYS A 54 6.80 -1.24 6.85
N PHE A 55 6.90 -1.61 5.58
CA PHE A 55 6.78 -0.68 4.45
C PHE A 55 5.82 -1.21 3.39
N TYR A 56 5.13 -0.29 2.74
CA TYR A 56 4.22 -0.52 1.63
C TYR A 56 4.58 0.45 0.52
N LYS A 57 4.66 -0.08 -0.71
CA LYS A 57 4.87 0.72 -1.91
C LYS A 57 3.53 0.93 -2.61
N LEU A 58 3.12 2.18 -2.70
CA LEU A 58 2.00 2.67 -3.49
C LEU A 58 2.48 3.01 -4.89
N ILE A 59 1.86 2.44 -5.91
CA ILE A 59 2.12 2.77 -7.31
C ILE A 59 0.86 3.42 -7.87
N ILE A 60 0.93 4.72 -8.15
CA ILE A 60 -0.17 5.48 -8.74
C ILE A 60 -0.10 5.30 -10.26
N LYS A 61 -0.98 4.44 -10.78
CA LYS A 61 -1.25 4.32 -12.21
C LYS A 61 -2.23 5.43 -12.58
N GLY A 62 -1.65 6.54 -13.06
CA GLY A 62 -2.43 7.63 -13.66
C GLY A 62 -3.35 7.09 -14.76
N ASN A 63 -4.57 7.63 -14.81
CA ASN A 63 -5.60 7.21 -15.75
C ASN A 63 -5.07 7.30 -17.20
N LYS A 64 -5.30 6.25 -17.99
CA LYS A 64 -5.00 6.25 -19.43
C LYS A 64 -6.11 6.98 -20.19
#